data_AF-A0A538PG10-F1
#
_entry.id   AF-A0A538PG10-F1
#
_cell.length_a   1.000
_cell.length_b   1.000
_cell.length_c   1.000
_cell.angle_alpha   90.00
_cell.angle_beta   90.00
_cell.angle_gamma   90.00
#
_symmetry.space_group_name_H-M   'P 1'
#
loop_
_entity.id
_entity.type
_entity.pdbx_description
1 polymer ?
#
loop_
_entity_poly.entity_id
_entity_poly.type
_entity_poly.pdbx_seq_one_letter_code
_entity_poly.pdbx_strand_id
1 'polypeptide(L)'
;MINYPARGIGATTVERLVAAAQARHAPLWDALRGAIAGPGGTEMLPGLAAAIPREEGDPEPREVDVGGVRGATRNGIIELVHVVSELAAALASGADVVAAARTLIEDIRLYDDLRAAAGSLAAAQRRIDNVEGLLGSLAQFAQKARGREALAEYLRRLSLETSEDREDAGDRVVLTTLHGAKGLEFPVCFLIGIEEELLPHIRTLQPQVTDVIDRRMPSAGGGDPDGFAGGAGALPRGIDAEHASDISEERRLCYVGITRAQRKLYLTRACQRVQRGRPLPRTPSRFLLEIPDELLEVRDIAEEARQAVPTDEVKSFFSQLALDD
;
A
#
# COMPACT_ATOMS: atom_id res chain seq x y z
N MET A 1 0.40 -5.44 14.79
CA MET A 1 -0.66 -6.43 15.06
C MET A 1 -0.87 -6.75 16.53
N ILE A 2 0.18 -6.89 17.36
CA ILE A 2 0.06 -7.29 18.79
C ILE A 2 -1.02 -6.50 19.56
N ASN A 3 -1.08 -5.17 19.38
CA ASN A 3 -2.05 -4.31 20.05
C ASN A 3 -3.12 -3.77 19.09
N TYR A 4 -3.41 -4.48 17.99
CA TYR A 4 -4.49 -4.12 17.06
C TYR A 4 -5.50 -5.27 16.90
N PRO A 5 -6.81 -5.06 17.13
CA PRO A 5 -7.41 -3.94 17.86
C PRO A 5 -6.80 -3.73 19.26
N ALA A 6 -7.08 -2.59 19.91
CA ALA A 6 -6.42 -2.20 21.15
C ALA A 6 -6.68 -3.20 22.30
N ARG A 7 -5.62 -3.76 22.88
CA ARG A 7 -5.66 -4.78 23.97
C ARG A 7 -4.97 -4.34 25.26
N GLY A 8 -4.62 -3.05 25.38
CA GLY A 8 -3.88 -2.54 26.54
C GLY A 8 -2.42 -3.03 26.62
N ILE A 9 -1.84 -3.48 25.50
CA ILE A 9 -0.43 -3.83 25.39
C ILE A 9 0.34 -2.58 24.94
N GLY A 10 0.84 -1.82 25.90
CA GLY A 10 1.56 -0.56 25.65
C GLY A 10 2.92 -0.75 24.98
N ALA A 11 3.43 0.31 24.35
CA ALA A 11 4.69 0.30 23.58
C ALA A 11 5.89 -0.20 24.41
N THR A 12 6.01 0.24 25.66
CA THR A 12 7.07 -0.21 26.59
C THR A 12 7.01 -1.70 26.90
N THR A 13 5.80 -2.29 26.92
CA THR A 13 5.65 -3.74 27.10
C THR A 13 6.05 -4.49 25.84
N VAL A 14 5.69 -3.97 24.66
CA VAL A 14 6.12 -4.55 23.39
C VAL A 14 7.65 -4.52 23.27
N GLU A 15 8.29 -3.41 23.60
CA GLU A 15 9.76 -3.29 23.60
C GLU A 15 10.40 -4.30 24.55
N ARG A 16 9.85 -4.47 25.76
CA ARG A 16 10.33 -5.47 26.73
C ARG A 16 10.17 -6.91 26.22
N LEU A 17 9.02 -7.24 25.61
CA LEU A 17 8.78 -8.55 24.99
C LEU A 17 9.80 -8.84 23.90
N VAL A 18 10.05 -7.87 23.02
CA VAL A 18 11.04 -7.99 21.94
C VAL A 18 12.46 -8.13 22.49
N ALA A 19 12.84 -7.32 23.48
CA ALA A 19 14.16 -7.40 24.10
C ALA A 19 14.39 -8.76 24.78
N ALA A 20 13.39 -9.29 25.49
CA ALA A 20 13.47 -10.60 26.14
C ALA A 20 13.59 -11.74 25.11
N ALA A 21 12.82 -11.67 24.01
CA ALA A 21 12.92 -12.62 22.90
C ALA A 21 14.32 -12.60 22.26
N GLN A 22 14.85 -11.40 21.97
CA GLN A 22 16.17 -11.21 21.37
C GLN A 22 17.30 -11.72 22.26
N ALA A 23 17.25 -11.43 23.58
CA ALA A 23 18.25 -11.89 24.54
C ALA A 23 18.37 -13.43 24.63
N ARG A 24 17.29 -14.15 24.28
CA ARG A 24 17.25 -15.62 24.25
C ARG A 24 17.31 -16.20 22.83
N HIS A 25 17.50 -15.34 21.82
CA HIS A 25 17.40 -15.69 20.40
C HIS A 25 16.12 -16.47 20.08
N ALA A 26 15.03 -16.18 20.79
CA ALA A 26 13.77 -16.89 20.73
C ALA A 26 12.75 -16.13 19.87
N PRO A 27 11.75 -16.82 19.30
CA PRO A 27 10.60 -16.16 18.69
C PRO A 27 9.87 -15.26 19.69
N LEU A 28 9.28 -14.17 19.18
CA LEU A 28 8.42 -13.31 19.99
C LEU A 28 7.23 -14.06 20.61
N TRP A 29 6.77 -15.13 19.95
CA TRP A 29 5.75 -16.03 20.46
C TRP A 29 6.13 -16.66 21.81
N ASP A 30 7.39 -17.05 21.98
CA ASP A 30 7.87 -17.65 23.24
C ASP A 30 7.93 -16.61 24.36
N ALA A 31 8.28 -15.37 24.05
CA ALA A 31 8.17 -14.26 25.00
C ALA A 31 6.72 -13.99 25.41
N LEU A 32 5.77 -14.00 24.47
CA LEU A 32 4.34 -13.85 24.78
C LEU A 32 3.84 -14.97 25.72
N ARG A 33 4.22 -16.21 25.46
CA ARG A 33 3.90 -17.37 26.34
C ARG A 33 4.59 -17.27 27.70
N GLY A 34 5.84 -16.84 27.75
CA GLY A 34 6.58 -16.61 28.98
C GLY A 34 5.97 -15.50 29.85
N ALA A 35 5.48 -14.43 29.23
CA ALA A 35 4.82 -13.33 29.93
C ALA A 35 3.51 -13.73 30.64
N ILE A 36 2.91 -14.85 30.24
CA ILE A 36 1.69 -15.40 30.84
C ILE A 36 1.94 -16.69 31.62
N ALA A 37 3.19 -17.17 31.70
CA ALA A 37 3.53 -18.32 32.54
C ALA A 37 3.25 -18.01 34.03
N GLY A 38 2.72 -18.99 34.78
CA GLY A 38 2.38 -18.88 36.20
C GLY A 38 0.88 -18.90 36.52
N PRO A 39 0.50 -18.81 37.83
CA PRO A 39 -0.86 -19.00 38.30
C PRO A 39 -1.87 -18.10 37.58
N GLY A 40 -2.95 -18.70 37.04
CA GLY A 40 -4.01 -17.98 36.33
C GLY A 40 -3.64 -17.49 34.92
N GLY A 41 -2.61 -18.04 34.27
CA GLY A 41 -2.25 -17.72 32.89
C GLY A 41 -2.50 -18.85 31.91
N THR A 42 -1.83 -19.98 32.09
CA THR A 42 -1.86 -21.13 31.15
C THR A 42 -2.80 -22.26 31.55
N GLU A 43 -3.18 -22.34 32.84
CA GLU A 43 -3.95 -23.46 33.39
C GLU A 43 -5.48 -23.29 33.30
N MET A 44 -5.97 -22.08 33.01
CA MET A 44 -7.40 -21.74 33.10
C MET A 44 -8.15 -21.62 31.77
N LEU A 45 -7.45 -21.63 30.63
CA LEU A 45 -8.07 -21.41 29.31
C LEU A 45 -7.81 -22.61 28.38
N PRO A 46 -8.88 -23.31 27.92
CA PRO A 46 -8.79 -24.28 26.84
C PRO A 46 -8.09 -23.65 25.62
N GLY A 47 -7.27 -24.42 24.91
CA GLY A 47 -6.56 -23.93 23.71
C GLY A 47 -5.21 -23.27 23.96
N LEU A 48 -4.96 -22.69 25.15
CA LEU A 48 -3.66 -22.07 25.45
C LEU A 48 -2.51 -23.08 25.53
N ALA A 49 -2.85 -24.33 25.87
CA ALA A 49 -1.92 -25.47 25.90
C ALA A 49 -1.67 -26.07 24.51
N ALA A 50 -2.49 -25.73 23.50
CA ALA A 50 -2.29 -26.23 22.15
C ALA A 50 -0.99 -25.65 21.59
N ALA A 51 -0.05 -26.52 21.27
CA ALA A 51 1.17 -26.11 20.59
C ALA A 51 0.82 -25.66 19.16
N ILE A 52 1.31 -24.48 18.76
CA ILE A 52 1.28 -24.09 17.36
C ILE A 52 2.06 -25.17 16.56
N PRO A 53 1.47 -25.76 15.51
CA PRO A 53 2.17 -26.75 14.70
C PRO A 53 3.42 -26.13 14.07
N ARG A 54 4.54 -26.85 14.18
CA ARG A 54 5.85 -26.39 13.73
C ARG A 54 6.22 -26.98 12.38
N GLU A 55 6.93 -26.20 11.59
CA GLU A 55 7.55 -26.63 10.35
C GLU A 55 9.01 -27.05 10.57
N GLU A 56 9.53 -27.80 9.62
CA GLU A 56 10.94 -28.19 9.60
C GLU A 56 11.81 -26.93 9.47
N GLY A 57 12.68 -26.71 10.46
CA GLY A 57 13.52 -25.50 10.54
C GLY A 57 13.02 -24.44 11.53
N ASP A 58 11.83 -24.59 12.12
CA ASP A 58 11.39 -23.72 13.21
C ASP A 58 12.33 -23.85 14.42
N PRO A 59 12.68 -22.73 15.10
CA PRO A 59 13.50 -22.79 16.29
C PRO A 59 12.78 -23.54 17.44
N GLU A 60 13.55 -24.36 18.15
CA GLU A 60 13.09 -25.02 19.38
C GLU A 60 12.53 -24.01 20.39
N PRO A 61 11.48 -24.37 21.17
CA PRO A 61 10.87 -23.43 22.10
C PRO A 61 11.90 -23.08 23.17
N ARG A 62 11.98 -21.81 23.51
CA ARG A 62 12.86 -21.36 24.58
C ARG A 62 12.04 -20.75 25.69
N GLU A 63 12.41 -21.06 26.92
CA GLU A 63 11.83 -20.38 28.07
C GLU A 63 12.35 -18.94 28.08
N VAL A 64 11.42 -17.99 27.99
CA VAL A 64 11.72 -16.56 27.97
C VAL A 64 11.04 -15.91 29.18
N ASP A 65 11.83 -15.49 30.16
CA ASP A 65 11.33 -14.65 31.24
C ASP A 65 11.25 -13.19 30.77
N VAL A 66 10.03 -12.67 30.70
CA VAL A 66 9.74 -11.28 30.28
C VAL A 66 9.65 -10.34 31.50
N GLY A 67 9.64 -10.90 32.71
CA GLY A 67 9.52 -10.16 33.96
C GLY A 67 8.14 -9.53 34.18
N GLY A 68 7.48 -9.89 35.28
CA GLY A 68 6.44 -9.09 35.96
C GLY A 68 5.37 -8.39 35.11
N VAL A 69 4.84 -9.03 34.04
CA VAL A 69 3.65 -8.51 33.34
C VAL A 69 2.42 -8.80 34.20
N ARG A 70 1.63 -7.77 34.53
CA ARG A 70 0.47 -7.89 35.44
C ARG A 70 -0.72 -7.08 34.95
N GLY A 71 -1.88 -7.33 35.57
CA GLY A 71 -3.09 -6.55 35.35
C GLY A 71 -3.60 -6.60 33.92
N ALA A 72 -4.17 -5.48 33.45
CA ALA A 72 -4.81 -5.36 32.15
C ALA A 72 -3.87 -5.74 30.98
N THR A 73 -2.59 -5.40 31.07
CA THR A 73 -1.61 -5.76 30.03
C THR A 73 -1.38 -7.26 29.96
N ARG A 74 -1.35 -7.97 31.09
CA ARG A 74 -1.26 -9.45 31.10
C ARG A 74 -2.51 -10.06 30.47
N ASN A 75 -3.69 -9.54 30.79
CA ASN A 75 -4.95 -10.00 30.21
C ASN A 75 -4.99 -9.81 28.69
N GLY A 76 -4.51 -8.66 28.19
CA GLY A 76 -4.39 -8.43 26.75
C GLY A 76 -3.45 -9.40 26.04
N ILE A 77 -2.34 -9.79 26.68
CA ILE A 77 -1.45 -10.83 26.15
C ILE A 77 -2.14 -12.20 26.17
N ILE A 78 -2.87 -12.54 27.24
CA ILE A 78 -3.63 -13.79 27.32
C ILE A 78 -4.65 -13.87 26.18
N GLU A 79 -5.42 -12.81 25.95
CA GLU A 79 -6.40 -12.73 24.86
C GLU A 79 -5.73 -12.94 23.49
N LEU A 80 -4.61 -12.25 23.24
CA LEU A 80 -3.87 -12.40 21.99
C LEU A 80 -3.35 -13.82 21.80
N VAL A 81 -2.74 -14.41 22.82
CA VAL A 81 -2.21 -15.77 22.77
C VAL A 81 -3.35 -16.78 22.55
N HIS A 82 -4.49 -16.61 23.22
CA HIS A 82 -5.64 -17.48 23.07
C HIS A 82 -6.18 -17.48 21.64
N VAL A 83 -6.45 -16.30 21.09
CA VAL A 83 -6.99 -16.15 19.73
C VAL A 83 -6.04 -16.76 18.68
N VAL A 84 -4.73 -16.53 18.81
CA VAL A 84 -3.75 -17.10 17.87
C VAL A 84 -3.65 -18.61 18.02
N SER A 85 -3.66 -19.14 19.25
CA SER A 85 -3.63 -20.59 19.49
C SER A 85 -4.87 -21.30 18.96
N GLU A 86 -6.07 -20.74 19.18
CA GLU A 86 -7.32 -21.30 18.67
C GLU A 86 -7.34 -21.30 17.14
N LEU A 87 -6.96 -20.20 16.51
CA LEU A 87 -6.84 -20.12 15.05
C LEU A 87 -5.85 -21.15 14.50
N ALA A 88 -4.67 -21.26 15.12
CA ALA A 88 -3.66 -22.24 14.71
C ALA A 88 -4.16 -23.68 14.85
N ALA A 89 -4.86 -24.01 15.94
CA ALA A 89 -5.45 -25.32 16.16
C ALA A 89 -6.57 -25.63 15.15
N ALA A 90 -7.46 -24.68 14.88
CA ALA A 90 -8.51 -24.80 13.87
C ALA A 90 -7.90 -25.08 12.48
N LEU A 91 -6.90 -24.30 12.06
CA LEU A 91 -6.23 -24.51 10.78
C LEU A 91 -5.48 -25.85 10.71
N ALA A 92 -4.86 -26.28 11.81
CA ALA A 92 -4.16 -27.57 11.89
C ALA A 92 -5.10 -28.77 11.77
N SER A 93 -6.33 -28.65 12.30
CA SER A 93 -7.37 -29.68 12.21
C SER A 93 -8.10 -29.71 10.85
N GLY A 94 -7.69 -28.88 9.90
CA GLY A 94 -8.31 -28.84 8.56
C GLY A 94 -9.64 -28.09 8.52
N ALA A 95 -9.89 -27.18 9.47
CA ALA A 95 -11.07 -26.34 9.47
C ALA A 95 -11.21 -25.52 8.17
N ASP A 96 -12.44 -25.11 7.89
CA ASP A 96 -12.71 -24.15 6.82
C ASP A 96 -12.01 -22.82 7.13
N VAL A 97 -11.15 -22.36 6.22
CA VAL A 97 -10.29 -21.19 6.46
C VAL A 97 -11.11 -19.91 6.53
N VAL A 98 -12.21 -19.83 5.79
CA VAL A 98 -13.10 -18.66 5.80
C VAL A 98 -13.83 -18.60 7.14
N ALA A 99 -14.36 -19.73 7.62
CA ALA A 99 -14.97 -19.82 8.94
C ALA A 99 -13.97 -19.46 10.04
N ALA A 100 -12.76 -20.01 10.00
CA ALA A 100 -11.70 -19.68 10.96
C ALA A 100 -11.32 -18.19 10.94
N ALA A 101 -11.26 -17.58 9.76
CA ALA A 101 -11.01 -16.14 9.61
C ALA A 101 -12.17 -15.29 10.15
N ARG A 102 -13.43 -15.72 9.95
CA ARG A 102 -14.61 -15.05 10.53
C ARG A 102 -14.61 -15.12 12.05
N THR A 103 -14.32 -16.29 12.63
CA THR A 103 -14.15 -16.44 14.08
C THR A 103 -13.05 -15.51 14.60
N LEU A 104 -11.89 -15.44 13.94
CA LEU A 104 -10.83 -14.48 14.30
C LEU A 104 -11.34 -13.04 14.29
N ILE A 105 -12.07 -12.63 13.25
CA ILE A 105 -12.61 -11.26 13.09
C ILE A 105 -13.58 -10.92 14.24
N GLU A 106 -14.42 -11.87 14.64
CA GLU A 106 -15.36 -11.74 15.75
C GLU A 106 -14.62 -11.68 17.09
N ASP A 107 -13.71 -12.60 17.35
CA ASP A 107 -12.95 -12.70 18.60
C ASP A 107 -12.14 -11.44 18.88
N ILE A 108 -11.51 -10.87 17.84
CA ILE A 108 -10.76 -9.62 17.96
C ILE A 108 -11.62 -8.36 17.85
N ARG A 109 -12.93 -8.51 17.59
CA ARG A 109 -13.89 -7.42 17.38
C ARG A 109 -13.46 -6.43 16.30
N LEU A 110 -12.91 -6.94 15.19
CA LEU A 110 -12.34 -6.11 14.14
C LEU A 110 -13.35 -5.11 13.57
N TYR A 111 -14.60 -5.53 13.33
CA TYR A 111 -15.61 -4.65 12.74
C TYR A 111 -16.03 -3.50 13.66
N ASP A 112 -16.03 -3.71 14.97
CA ASP A 112 -16.32 -2.64 15.92
C ASP A 112 -15.18 -1.63 15.97
N ASP A 113 -13.93 -2.11 15.97
CA ASP A 113 -12.75 -1.25 15.90
C ASP A 113 -12.72 -0.44 14.58
N LEU A 114 -13.02 -1.07 13.44
CA LEU A 114 -13.08 -0.38 12.15
C LEU A 114 -14.15 0.71 12.11
N ARG A 115 -15.31 0.48 12.75
CA ARG A 115 -16.38 1.48 12.90
C ARG A 115 -15.94 2.63 13.80
N ALA A 116 -15.35 2.32 14.96
CA ALA A 116 -14.88 3.32 15.91
C ALA A 116 -13.74 4.19 15.34
N ALA A 117 -12.85 3.60 14.55
CA ALA A 117 -11.71 4.28 13.94
C ALA A 117 -12.05 5.06 12.65
N ALA A 118 -13.30 5.03 12.18
CA ALA A 118 -13.70 5.71 10.95
C ALA A 118 -14.27 7.10 11.23
N GLY A 119 -13.89 8.08 10.40
CA GLY A 119 -14.42 9.45 10.51
C GLY A 119 -15.87 9.62 10.04
N SER A 120 -16.48 8.57 9.45
CA SER A 120 -17.87 8.57 9.02
C SER A 120 -18.39 7.13 8.82
N LEU A 121 -19.72 6.96 8.85
CA LEU A 121 -20.36 5.66 8.57
C LEU A 121 -20.00 5.12 7.18
N ALA A 122 -19.95 5.98 6.16
CA ALA A 122 -19.55 5.58 4.80
C ALA A 122 -18.07 5.16 4.71
N ALA A 123 -17.19 5.76 5.52
CA ALA A 123 -15.80 5.33 5.61
C ALA A 123 -15.66 4.00 6.35
N ALA A 124 -16.43 3.79 7.43
CA ALA A 124 -16.50 2.53 8.14
C ALA A 124 -16.98 1.40 7.22
N GLN A 125 -18.08 1.62 6.51
CA GLN A 125 -18.67 0.64 5.61
C GLN A 125 -17.68 0.21 4.53
N ARG A 126 -17.01 1.15 3.87
CA ARG A 126 -15.96 0.83 2.88
C ARG A 126 -14.83 -0.03 3.44
N ARG A 127 -14.42 0.19 4.70
CA ARG A 127 -13.38 -0.64 5.34
C ARG A 127 -13.90 -2.06 5.60
N ILE A 128 -15.15 -2.20 6.03
CA ILE A 128 -15.80 -3.50 6.23
C ILE A 128 -15.95 -4.23 4.89
N ASP A 129 -16.41 -3.54 3.85
CA ASP A 129 -16.57 -4.10 2.51
C ASP A 129 -15.23 -4.63 1.96
N ASN A 130 -14.12 -3.93 2.23
CA ASN A 130 -12.78 -4.41 1.85
C ASN A 130 -12.40 -5.72 2.58
N VAL A 131 -12.74 -5.85 3.87
CA VAL A 131 -12.49 -7.08 4.63
C VAL A 131 -13.36 -8.23 4.10
N GLU A 132 -14.65 -7.97 3.84
CA GLU A 132 -15.54 -8.97 3.25
C GLU A 132 -15.10 -9.37 1.83
N GLY A 133 -14.58 -8.43 1.04
CA GLY A 133 -13.98 -8.72 -0.27
C GLY A 133 -12.76 -9.65 -0.17
N LEU A 134 -11.89 -9.42 0.83
CA LEU A 134 -10.78 -10.31 1.12
C LEU A 134 -11.26 -11.72 1.51
N LEU A 135 -12.29 -11.82 2.35
CA LEU A 135 -12.90 -13.11 2.72
C LEU A 135 -13.53 -13.81 1.50
N GLY A 136 -14.13 -13.06 0.59
CA GLY A 136 -14.68 -13.59 -0.67
C GLY A 136 -13.58 -14.18 -1.58
N SER A 137 -12.47 -13.45 -1.74
CA SER A 137 -11.29 -13.93 -2.47
C SER A 137 -10.72 -15.20 -1.84
N LEU A 138 -10.56 -15.21 -0.52
CA LEU A 138 -10.15 -16.40 0.24
C LEU A 138 -11.11 -17.57 0.03
N ALA A 139 -12.43 -17.32 0.05
CA ALA A 139 -13.45 -18.35 -0.15
C ALA A 139 -13.40 -18.99 -1.54
N GLN A 140 -13.17 -18.19 -2.58
CA GLN A 140 -12.97 -18.69 -3.93
C GLN A 140 -11.72 -19.58 -4.02
N PHE A 141 -10.67 -19.20 -3.30
CA PHE A 141 -9.42 -19.93 -3.29
C PHE A 141 -9.49 -21.24 -2.49
N ALA A 142 -10.10 -21.20 -1.31
CA ALA A 142 -10.26 -22.33 -0.39
C ALA A 142 -11.21 -23.43 -0.90
N GLN A 143 -11.68 -23.37 -2.15
CA GLN A 143 -12.47 -24.44 -2.76
C GLN A 143 -11.67 -25.74 -2.98
N LYS A 144 -10.33 -25.64 -3.12
CA LYS A 144 -9.46 -26.76 -3.51
C LYS A 144 -8.62 -27.34 -2.38
N ALA A 145 -8.49 -26.62 -1.27
CA ALA A 145 -7.68 -27.01 -0.12
C ALA A 145 -8.39 -26.60 1.18
N ARG A 146 -7.93 -27.11 2.34
CA ARG A 146 -8.48 -26.75 3.65
C ARG A 146 -7.37 -26.44 4.66
N GLY A 147 -7.76 -25.86 5.80
CA GLY A 147 -6.86 -25.61 6.92
C GLY A 147 -5.62 -24.81 6.55
N ARG A 148 -4.47 -25.18 7.14
CA ARG A 148 -3.19 -24.49 6.95
C ARG A 148 -2.74 -24.44 5.48
N GLU A 149 -2.95 -25.50 4.70
CA GLU A 149 -2.51 -25.57 3.31
C GLU A 149 -3.21 -24.51 2.44
N ALA A 150 -4.55 -24.42 2.54
CA ALA A 150 -5.32 -23.41 1.82
C ALA A 150 -4.89 -21.98 2.17
N LEU A 151 -4.65 -21.70 3.45
CA LEU A 151 -4.19 -20.38 3.87
C LEU A 151 -2.78 -20.07 3.33
N ALA A 152 -1.85 -21.01 3.43
CA ALA A 152 -0.48 -20.83 2.99
C ALA A 152 -0.39 -20.58 1.47
N GLU A 153 -1.16 -21.33 0.69
CA GLU A 153 -1.20 -21.17 -0.76
C GLU A 153 -1.86 -19.83 -1.16
N TYR A 154 -2.93 -19.42 -0.47
CA TYR A 154 -3.55 -18.11 -0.68
C TYR A 154 -2.58 -16.95 -0.37
N LEU A 155 -1.86 -17.02 0.76
CA LEU A 155 -0.87 -16.01 1.14
C LEU A 155 0.30 -15.94 0.14
N ARG A 156 0.73 -17.10 -0.39
CA ARG A 156 1.76 -17.16 -1.44
C ARG A 156 1.28 -16.46 -2.70
N ARG A 157 0.03 -16.67 -3.12
CA ARG A 157 -0.57 -15.96 -4.25
C ARG A 157 -0.60 -14.45 -4.00
N LEU A 158 -1.08 -13.99 -2.84
CA LEU A 158 -1.08 -12.56 -2.51
C LEU A 158 0.32 -11.94 -2.54
N SER A 159 1.37 -12.71 -2.23
CA SER A 159 2.75 -12.23 -2.35
C SER A 159 3.30 -12.23 -3.78
N LEU A 160 2.70 -13.03 -4.67
CA LEU A 160 3.12 -13.21 -6.07
C LEU A 160 2.29 -12.37 -7.05
N GLU A 161 1.09 -11.93 -6.67
CA GLU A 161 0.27 -11.02 -7.45
C GLU A 161 1.00 -9.68 -7.64
N THR A 162 1.74 -9.58 -8.74
CA THR A 162 1.93 -8.30 -9.43
C THR A 162 0.58 -7.84 -9.94
N SER A 163 0.43 -6.56 -10.25
CA SER A 163 -0.81 -5.91 -10.74
C SER A 163 -1.37 -6.45 -12.08
N GLU A 164 -0.95 -7.64 -12.50
CA GLU A 164 -1.13 -8.25 -13.81
C GLU A 164 -2.23 -9.33 -13.83
N ASP A 165 -2.71 -9.81 -12.67
CA ASP A 165 -3.89 -10.69 -12.61
C ASP A 165 -5.18 -9.87 -12.71
N ARG A 166 -5.39 -9.26 -13.88
CA ARG A 166 -6.68 -8.65 -14.21
C ARG A 166 -7.59 -9.74 -14.72
N GLU A 167 -8.56 -10.10 -13.88
CA GLU A 167 -9.82 -10.75 -14.29
C GLU A 167 -10.31 -10.14 -15.60
N ASP A 168 -10.83 -10.98 -16.51
CA ASP A 168 -11.42 -10.59 -17.79
C ASP A 168 -12.15 -9.26 -17.66
N ALA A 169 -11.47 -8.18 -18.08
CA ALA A 169 -12.04 -6.86 -18.08
C ALA A 169 -13.09 -6.88 -19.20
N GLY A 170 -14.34 -7.17 -18.85
CA GLY A 170 -15.48 -7.05 -19.75
C GLY A 170 -15.64 -5.62 -20.27
N ASP A 171 -16.86 -5.19 -20.59
CA ASP A 171 -17.07 -3.83 -21.11
C ASP A 171 -16.92 -2.75 -20.02
N ARG A 172 -15.67 -2.38 -19.74
CA ARG A 172 -15.29 -1.40 -18.70
C ARG A 172 -14.13 -0.53 -19.14
N VAL A 173 -14.04 0.67 -18.57
CA VAL A 173 -12.88 1.55 -18.73
C VAL A 173 -11.71 1.01 -17.91
N VAL A 174 -10.56 0.83 -18.56
CA VAL A 174 -9.34 0.34 -17.91
C VAL A 174 -8.51 1.53 -17.41
N LEU A 175 -8.36 1.64 -16.09
CA LEU A 175 -7.41 2.56 -15.48
C LEU A 175 -6.12 1.81 -15.17
N THR A 176 -4.98 2.34 -15.61
CA THR A 176 -3.66 1.75 -15.35
C THR A 176 -2.59 2.83 -15.26
N THR A 177 -1.41 2.47 -14.78
CA THR A 177 -0.23 3.34 -14.85
C THR A 177 0.44 3.19 -16.23
N LEU A 178 1.29 4.14 -16.62
CA LEU A 178 2.09 4.03 -17.85
C LEU A 178 2.90 2.72 -17.90
N HIS A 179 3.48 2.31 -16.76
CA HIS A 179 4.21 1.05 -16.64
C HIS A 179 3.30 -0.17 -16.84
N GLY A 180 2.12 -0.18 -16.21
CA GLY A 180 1.15 -1.27 -16.34
C GLY A 180 0.43 -1.31 -17.69
N ALA A 181 0.70 -0.37 -18.59
CA ALA A 181 0.17 -0.38 -19.96
C ALA A 181 1.12 -1.03 -20.97
N LYS A 182 2.35 -1.38 -20.55
CA LYS A 182 3.35 -1.97 -21.45
C LYS A 182 2.83 -3.28 -22.06
N GLY A 183 2.88 -3.38 -23.39
CA GLY A 183 2.40 -4.56 -24.11
C GLY A 183 0.89 -4.61 -24.35
N LEU A 184 0.13 -3.64 -23.81
CA LEU A 184 -1.31 -3.49 -24.10
C LEU A 184 -1.53 -2.50 -25.24
N GLU A 185 -2.69 -2.57 -25.89
CA GLU A 185 -3.13 -1.59 -26.88
C GLU A 185 -4.64 -1.38 -26.75
N PHE A 186 -5.10 -0.16 -26.98
CA PHE A 186 -6.51 0.20 -26.85
C PHE A 186 -6.96 1.05 -28.04
N PRO A 187 -8.23 0.91 -28.50
CA PRO A 187 -8.78 1.77 -29.55
C PRO A 187 -8.69 3.26 -29.21
N VAL A 188 -8.94 3.61 -27.93
CA VAL A 188 -8.91 4.98 -27.42
C VAL A 188 -8.12 5.02 -26.13
N CYS A 189 -7.17 5.95 -26.02
CA CYS A 189 -6.42 6.19 -24.78
C CYS A 189 -6.59 7.64 -24.31
N PHE A 190 -6.71 7.80 -22.98
CA PHE A 190 -6.58 9.08 -22.30
C PHE A 190 -5.31 9.05 -21.47
N LEU A 191 -4.31 9.84 -21.86
CA LEU A 191 -3.12 10.05 -21.05
C LEU A 191 -3.29 11.34 -20.26
N ILE A 192 -3.47 11.18 -18.95
CA ILE A 192 -3.88 12.26 -18.05
C ILE A 192 -2.70 12.80 -17.24
N GLY A 193 -2.78 14.08 -16.87
CA GLY A 193 -1.78 14.70 -16.00
C GLY A 193 -0.44 14.92 -16.69
N ILE A 194 -0.47 15.31 -17.97
CA ILE A 194 0.71 15.69 -18.75
C ILE A 194 1.23 17.07 -18.27
N GLU A 195 1.84 17.06 -17.09
CA GLU A 195 2.27 18.21 -16.31
C GLU A 195 3.69 17.97 -15.79
N GLU A 196 4.50 19.02 -15.68
CA GLU A 196 5.77 18.91 -14.94
C GLU A 196 5.50 18.47 -13.49
N GLU A 197 6.46 17.74 -12.91
CA GLU A 197 6.39 17.09 -11.60
C GLU A 197 5.48 15.85 -11.52
N LEU A 198 4.60 15.62 -12.51
CA LEU A 198 3.86 14.37 -12.68
C LEU A 198 4.49 13.50 -13.77
N LEU A 199 4.69 14.06 -14.95
CA LEU A 199 5.34 13.42 -16.09
C LEU A 199 6.12 14.49 -16.87
N PRO A 200 7.44 14.62 -16.67
CA PRO A 200 8.31 13.79 -15.83
C PRO A 200 8.02 13.92 -14.33
N HIS A 201 8.19 12.84 -13.57
CA HIS A 201 7.93 12.82 -12.13
C HIS A 201 8.89 13.76 -11.37
N ILE A 202 8.44 14.35 -10.26
CA ILE A 202 9.23 15.31 -9.47
C ILE A 202 10.60 14.78 -9.03
N ARG A 203 10.72 13.46 -8.80
CA ARG A 203 12.00 12.83 -8.44
C ARG A 203 13.03 12.88 -9.58
N THR A 204 12.57 12.81 -10.82
CA THR A 204 13.40 12.93 -12.03
C THR A 204 13.88 14.37 -12.22
N LEU A 205 13.10 15.35 -11.77
CA LEU A 205 13.43 16.78 -11.84
C LEU A 205 14.30 17.28 -10.69
N GLN A 206 14.20 16.64 -9.51
CA GLN A 206 14.90 17.02 -8.29
C GLN A 206 15.33 15.77 -7.51
N PRO A 207 16.40 15.08 -7.93
CA PRO A 207 16.92 13.95 -7.17
C PRO A 207 17.42 14.43 -5.81
N GLN A 208 17.05 13.70 -4.76
CA GLN A 208 17.48 14.01 -3.41
C GLN A 208 18.86 13.39 -3.16
N VAL A 209 19.67 14.02 -2.29
CA VAL A 209 21.04 13.58 -1.94
C VAL A 209 21.09 12.12 -1.44
N THR A 210 20.00 11.61 -0.87
CA THR A 210 19.86 10.22 -0.40
C THR A 210 19.91 9.18 -1.53
N ASP A 211 19.48 9.52 -2.75
CA ASP A 211 19.44 8.59 -3.89
C ASP A 211 20.84 8.34 -4.48
N VAL A 212 21.80 9.21 -4.16
CA VAL A 212 23.21 9.14 -4.62
C VAL A 212 24.06 8.22 -3.73
N ILE A 213 23.69 8.05 -2.46
CA ILE A 213 24.47 7.30 -1.47
C ILE A 213 24.28 5.79 -1.65
N ASP A 214 23.07 5.33 -2.03
CA ASP A 214 22.74 3.91 -2.13
C ASP A 214 23.33 3.23 -3.38
N ARG A 215 23.68 4.00 -4.42
CA ARG A 215 24.17 3.47 -5.71
C ARG A 215 25.69 3.51 -5.90
N ARG A 216 26.46 4.03 -4.93
CA ARG A 216 27.92 4.24 -5.05
C ARG A 216 28.81 3.10 -4.54
N MET A 217 28.27 1.93 -4.23
CA MET A 217 29.08 0.78 -3.79
C MET A 217 29.22 -0.31 -4.87
N PRO A 218 30.18 -0.20 -5.81
CA PRO A 218 30.90 -1.38 -6.25
C PRO A 218 31.87 -1.81 -5.14
N SER A 219 31.89 -3.10 -4.85
CA SER A 219 32.81 -3.74 -3.90
C SER A 219 34.25 -3.25 -4.11
N ALA A 220 34.85 -2.71 -3.05
CA ALA A 220 36.20 -2.16 -3.06
C ALA A 220 37.25 -3.21 -3.48
N GLY A 221 37.90 -2.96 -4.64
CA GLY A 221 39.25 -3.39 -4.95
C GLY A 221 40.19 -2.19 -4.73
N GLY A 222 41.25 -2.39 -3.94
CA GLY A 222 42.10 -1.33 -3.39
C GLY A 222 42.97 -0.58 -4.40
N GLY A 223 43.41 0.61 -3.99
CA GLY A 223 44.44 1.41 -4.65
C GLY A 223 44.53 2.86 -4.15
N ASP A 224 45.51 3.09 -3.27
CA ASP A 224 46.23 4.31 -2.86
C ASP A 224 45.55 5.69 -2.63
N PRO A 225 45.82 6.33 -1.46
CA PRO A 225 45.45 7.70 -1.19
C PRO A 225 46.68 8.62 -1.33
N ASP A 226 46.75 9.45 -2.37
CA ASP A 226 47.52 10.70 -2.32
C ASP A 226 47.13 11.61 -3.48
N GLY A 227 46.65 12.82 -3.17
CA GLY A 227 46.32 13.82 -4.18
C GLY A 227 45.40 14.94 -3.71
N PHE A 228 45.83 15.76 -2.74
CA PHE A 228 45.21 17.06 -2.49
C PHE A 228 45.79 18.09 -3.47
N ALA A 229 44.95 18.65 -4.34
CA ALA A 229 45.19 19.92 -5.03
C ALA A 229 43.85 20.65 -5.23
N GLY A 230 43.77 21.91 -4.78
CA GLY A 230 42.58 22.75 -4.82
C GLY A 230 42.38 23.52 -6.13
N GLY A 231 41.20 24.14 -6.25
CA GLY A 231 40.94 25.26 -7.16
C GLY A 231 39.70 25.12 -8.05
N ALA A 232 38.77 26.06 -7.89
CA ALA A 232 37.60 26.41 -8.72
C ALA A 232 36.41 25.42 -8.72
N GLY A 233 35.24 25.94 -8.33
CA GLY A 233 33.96 25.23 -8.30
C GLY A 233 33.49 24.78 -9.68
N ALA A 234 33.92 23.60 -10.09
CA ALA A 234 33.25 22.82 -11.12
C ALA A 234 32.10 22.04 -10.47
N LEU A 235 30.87 22.29 -10.93
CA LEU A 235 29.74 21.39 -10.65
C LEU A 235 30.13 19.95 -11.08
N PRO A 236 29.72 18.91 -10.33
CA PRO A 236 30.19 17.56 -10.58
C PRO A 236 29.68 17.08 -11.95
N ARG A 237 30.60 16.87 -12.90
CA ARG A 237 30.33 16.40 -14.28
C ARG A 237 29.55 15.08 -14.43
N GLY A 238 29.21 14.40 -13.33
CA GLY A 238 28.42 13.17 -13.32
C GLY A 238 26.91 13.38 -13.17
N ILE A 239 26.50 14.52 -12.60
CA ILE A 239 25.09 14.79 -12.29
C ILE A 239 24.27 15.01 -13.57
N ASP A 240 24.83 15.69 -14.57
CA ASP A 240 24.10 16.08 -15.78
C ASP A 240 23.77 14.90 -16.71
N ALA A 241 24.68 13.92 -16.80
CA ALA A 241 24.49 12.74 -17.64
C ALA A 241 23.44 11.77 -17.06
N GLU A 242 23.43 11.60 -15.74
CA GLU A 242 22.44 10.77 -15.03
C GLU A 242 21.05 11.41 -15.07
N HIS A 243 20.93 12.71 -14.79
CA HIS A 243 19.65 13.44 -14.96
C HIS A 243 19.10 13.37 -16.39
N ALA A 244 19.98 13.50 -17.40
CA ALA A 244 19.57 13.37 -18.79
C ALA A 244 19.09 11.94 -19.11
N SER A 245 19.66 10.92 -18.46
CA SER A 245 19.21 9.53 -18.55
C SER A 245 17.82 9.36 -17.93
N ASP A 246 17.59 9.89 -16.74
CA ASP A 246 16.30 9.77 -16.04
C ASP A 246 15.16 10.48 -16.80
N ILE A 247 15.43 11.67 -17.35
CA ILE A 247 14.46 12.37 -18.22
C ILE A 247 14.22 11.58 -19.52
N SER A 248 15.25 10.93 -20.05
CA SER A 248 15.10 10.08 -21.24
C SER A 248 14.25 8.84 -20.95
N GLU A 249 14.32 8.30 -19.74
CA GLU A 249 13.46 7.19 -19.30
C GLU A 249 11.99 7.64 -19.16
N GLU A 250 11.73 8.78 -18.52
CA GLU A 250 10.37 9.37 -18.46
C GLU A 250 9.82 9.70 -19.86
N ARG A 251 10.68 10.16 -20.78
CA ARG A 251 10.31 10.35 -22.19
C ARG A 251 9.90 9.03 -22.84
N ARG A 252 10.65 7.94 -22.59
CA ARG A 252 10.28 6.59 -23.07
C ARG A 252 8.95 6.15 -22.49
N LEU A 253 8.67 6.42 -21.21
CA LEU A 253 7.38 6.13 -20.59
C LEU A 253 6.23 6.91 -21.25
N CYS A 254 6.43 8.20 -21.50
CA CYS A 254 5.47 9.02 -22.25
C CYS A 254 5.21 8.44 -23.66
N TYR A 255 6.28 8.11 -24.39
CA TYR A 255 6.20 7.46 -25.70
C TYR A 255 5.44 6.12 -25.66
N VAL A 256 5.70 5.28 -24.65
CA VAL A 256 4.96 4.02 -24.46
C VAL A 256 3.48 4.32 -24.30
N GLY A 257 3.11 5.29 -23.46
CA GLY A 257 1.72 5.73 -23.27
C GLY A 257 1.04 6.18 -24.57
N ILE A 258 1.70 7.04 -25.34
CA ILE A 258 1.22 7.53 -26.64
C ILE A 258 0.97 6.36 -27.60
N THR A 259 1.91 5.42 -27.69
CA THR A 259 1.83 4.27 -28.60
C THR A 259 0.88 3.16 -28.15
N ARG A 260 0.17 3.30 -27.01
CA ARG A 260 -0.91 2.36 -26.66
C ARG A 260 -2.20 2.64 -27.43
N ALA A 261 -2.35 3.85 -27.99
CA ALA A 261 -3.55 4.26 -28.70
C ALA A 261 -3.54 3.78 -30.15
N GLN A 262 -4.59 3.06 -30.56
CA GLN A 262 -4.72 2.59 -31.96
C GLN A 262 -5.49 3.56 -32.85
N ARG A 263 -6.48 4.30 -32.32
CA ARG A 263 -7.33 5.20 -33.12
C ARG A 263 -7.37 6.64 -32.61
N LYS A 264 -7.59 6.83 -31.30
CA LYS A 264 -7.66 8.17 -30.69
C LYS A 264 -6.81 8.25 -29.44
N LEU A 265 -6.05 9.32 -29.35
CA LEU A 265 -5.27 9.69 -28.17
C LEU A 265 -5.73 11.06 -27.67
N TYR A 266 -6.08 11.12 -26.40
CA TYR A 266 -6.37 12.37 -25.70
C TYR A 266 -5.29 12.61 -24.65
N LEU A 267 -4.60 13.74 -24.76
CA LEU A 267 -3.63 14.20 -23.78
C LEU A 267 -4.29 15.28 -22.93
N THR A 268 -4.30 15.12 -21.59
CA THR A 268 -4.93 16.11 -20.71
C THR A 268 -3.97 16.64 -19.65
N ARG A 269 -4.13 17.92 -19.33
CA ARG A 269 -3.44 18.60 -18.24
C ARG A 269 -4.43 19.48 -17.47
N ALA A 270 -4.16 19.71 -16.20
CA ALA A 270 -4.87 20.70 -15.40
C ALA A 270 -4.04 22.00 -15.31
N CYS A 271 -4.70 23.17 -15.30
CA CYS A 271 -4.02 24.44 -15.01
C CYS A 271 -3.69 24.59 -13.52
N GLN A 272 -4.48 23.95 -12.65
CA GLN A 272 -4.30 23.95 -11.20
C GLN A 272 -4.69 22.58 -10.62
N ARG A 273 -4.01 22.16 -9.55
CA ARG A 273 -4.37 20.97 -8.74
C ARG A 273 -4.36 21.29 -7.26
N VAL A 274 -5.28 20.70 -6.50
CA VAL A 274 -5.29 20.84 -5.04
C VAL A 274 -4.32 19.83 -4.43
N GLN A 275 -3.35 20.33 -3.67
CA GLN A 275 -2.42 19.50 -2.90
C GLN A 275 -2.40 20.01 -1.46
N ARG A 276 -2.65 19.12 -0.49
CA ARG A 276 -2.75 19.47 0.95
C ARG A 276 -3.72 20.65 1.20
N GLY A 277 -4.85 20.65 0.50
CA GLY A 277 -5.90 21.67 0.64
C GLY A 277 -5.61 23.02 -0.01
N ARG A 278 -4.48 23.20 -0.70
CA ARG A 278 -4.13 24.45 -1.40
C ARG A 278 -4.12 24.24 -2.91
N PRO A 279 -4.69 25.16 -3.71
CA PRO A 279 -4.56 25.12 -5.15
C PRO A 279 -3.12 25.47 -5.54
N LEU A 280 -2.49 24.61 -6.33
CA LEU A 280 -1.16 24.81 -6.89
C LEU A 280 -1.27 24.89 -8.41
N PRO A 281 -0.73 25.95 -9.05
CA PRO A 281 -0.65 26.02 -10.50
C PRO A 281 0.23 24.90 -11.05
N ARG A 282 -0.07 24.46 -12.28
CA ARG A 282 0.66 23.36 -12.93
C ARG A 282 1.21 23.79 -14.27
N THR A 283 2.51 23.55 -14.43
CA THR A 283 3.24 23.76 -15.68
C THR A 283 2.96 22.60 -16.64
N PRO A 284 2.68 22.85 -17.93
CA PRO A 284 2.53 21.77 -18.90
C PRO A 284 3.81 20.94 -18.96
N SER A 285 3.69 19.63 -19.16
CA SER A 285 4.88 18.79 -19.37
C SER A 285 5.68 19.27 -20.57
N ARG A 286 7.01 19.29 -20.45
CA ARG A 286 7.92 19.48 -21.57
C ARG A 286 7.66 18.52 -22.73
N PHE A 287 7.16 17.31 -22.48
CA PHE A 287 6.90 16.33 -23.54
C PHE A 287 5.76 16.73 -24.48
N LEU A 288 4.88 17.67 -24.08
CA LEU A 288 3.90 18.26 -25.00
C LEU A 288 4.57 19.14 -26.04
N LEU A 289 5.60 19.90 -25.63
CA LEU A 289 6.34 20.81 -26.50
C LEU A 289 7.21 20.05 -27.52
N GLU A 290 7.45 18.76 -27.28
CA GLU A 290 8.17 17.88 -28.21
C GLU A 290 7.25 17.32 -29.31
N ILE A 291 5.92 17.46 -29.17
CA ILE A 291 4.96 17.03 -30.20
C ILE A 291 4.73 18.20 -31.17
N PRO A 292 4.88 17.99 -32.50
CA PRO A 292 4.59 19.03 -33.48
C PRO A 292 3.17 19.59 -33.35
N ASP A 293 3.03 20.92 -33.33
CA ASP A 293 1.74 21.61 -33.16
C ASP A 293 0.71 21.21 -34.23
N GLU A 294 1.16 20.88 -35.44
CA GLU A 294 0.32 20.42 -36.55
C GLU A 294 -0.37 19.07 -36.28
N LEU A 295 0.12 18.29 -35.32
CA LEU A 295 -0.47 17.03 -34.87
C LEU A 295 -1.39 17.22 -33.65
N LEU A 296 -1.46 18.42 -33.09
CA LEU A 296 -2.22 18.71 -31.88
C LEU A 296 -3.48 19.53 -32.19
N GLU A 297 -4.62 18.99 -31.78
CA GLU A 297 -5.85 19.77 -31.64
C GLU A 297 -5.99 20.20 -30.18
N VAL A 298 -5.67 21.48 -29.89
CA VAL A 298 -5.74 22.02 -28.52
C VAL A 298 -7.15 22.51 -28.22
N ARG A 299 -7.74 22.03 -27.11
CA ARG A 299 -9.03 22.48 -26.61
C ARG A 299 -8.94 22.93 -25.15
N ASP A 300 -9.47 24.11 -24.84
CA ASP A 300 -9.66 24.56 -23.46
C ASP A 300 -11.10 24.26 -23.02
N ILE A 301 -11.27 23.10 -22.37
CA ILE A 301 -12.57 22.63 -21.88
C ILE A 301 -13.15 23.59 -20.83
N ALA A 302 -12.31 24.31 -20.07
CA ALA A 302 -12.80 25.26 -19.07
C ALA A 302 -13.34 26.53 -19.74
N GLU A 303 -12.74 26.97 -20.83
CA GLU A 303 -13.27 28.08 -21.64
C GLU A 303 -14.57 27.70 -22.35
N GLU A 304 -14.63 26.52 -22.96
CA GLU A 304 -15.84 25.99 -23.60
C GLU A 304 -17.00 25.84 -22.60
N ALA A 305 -16.74 25.31 -21.39
CA ALA A 305 -17.75 25.18 -20.33
C ALA A 305 -18.23 26.55 -19.80
N ARG A 306 -17.37 27.57 -19.77
CA ARG A 306 -17.75 28.94 -19.41
C ARG A 306 -18.64 29.61 -20.46
N GLN A 307 -18.43 29.29 -21.74
CA GLN A 307 -19.23 29.82 -22.85
C GLN A 307 -20.55 29.07 -23.04
N ALA A 308 -20.61 27.79 -22.69
CA ALA A 308 -21.77 26.92 -22.90
C ALA A 308 -22.93 27.09 -21.89
N VAL A 309 -22.88 28.09 -21.00
CA VAL A 309 -24.00 28.43 -20.12
C VAL A 309 -24.72 29.66 -20.68
N PRO A 310 -25.88 29.52 -21.37
CA PRO A 310 -26.69 30.67 -21.74
C PRO A 310 -27.11 31.40 -20.47
N THR A 311 -26.76 32.69 -20.38
CA THR A 311 -27.05 33.52 -19.19
C THR A 311 -28.56 33.58 -18.87
N ASP A 312 -29.40 33.33 -19.88
CA ASP A 312 -30.86 33.36 -19.76
C ASP A 312 -31.43 32.11 -19.06
N GLU A 313 -30.81 30.93 -19.18
CA GLU A 313 -31.24 29.71 -18.48
C GLU A 313 -30.91 29.77 -16.98
N VAL A 314 -29.76 30.35 -16.62
CA VAL A 314 -29.36 30.55 -15.21
C VAL A 314 -30.30 31.53 -14.52
N LYS A 315 -30.68 32.63 -15.20
CA LYS A 315 -31.67 33.57 -14.67
C LYS A 315 -33.05 32.94 -14.53
N SER A 316 -33.47 32.10 -15.47
CA SER A 316 -34.74 31.38 -15.40
C SER A 316 -34.77 30.41 -14.22
N PHE A 317 -33.69 29.64 -14.00
CA PHE A 317 -33.55 28.69 -12.90
C PHE A 317 -33.62 29.37 -11.52
N PHE A 318 -32.89 30.48 -11.32
CA PHE A 318 -32.94 31.21 -10.05
C PHE A 318 -34.25 31.99 -9.84
N SER A 319 -34.93 32.39 -10.91
CA SER A 319 -36.26 33.02 -10.80
C SER A 319 -37.34 32.01 -10.40
N GLN A 320 -37.20 30.74 -10.80
CA GLN A 320 -38.10 29.66 -10.39
C GLN A 320 -37.89 29.23 -8.94
N LEU A 321 -36.66 29.31 -8.41
CA LEU A 321 -36.38 29.03 -7.00
C LEU A 321 -36.85 30.14 -6.03
N ALA A 322 -37.06 31.36 -6.50
CA ALA A 322 -37.44 32.50 -5.67
C ALA A 322 -38.96 32.70 -5.53
N LEU A 323 -39.77 31.78 -6.08
CA LEU A 323 -41.24 31.84 -6.05
C LEU A 323 -41.89 30.78 -5.14
N ASP A 324 -41.09 29.95 -4.46
CA ASP A 324 -41.56 28.89 -3.55
C ASP A 324 -41.27 29.19 -2.06
N ASP A 325 -41.41 30.46 -1.63
CA ASP A 325 -41.51 30.86 -0.22
C ASP A 325 -42.90 31.43 0.12
#